data_AF-A0A6N9BF70-F1
#
_entry.id   AF-A0A6N9BF70-F1
#
_cell.length_a   1.000
_cell.length_b   1.000
_cell.length_c   1.000
_cell.angle_alpha   90.00
_cell.angle_beta   90.00
_cell.angle_gamma   90.00
#
_symmetry.space_group_name_H-M   'P 1'
#
loop_
_entity.id
_entity.type
_entity.pdbx_description
1 polymer ?
#
loop_
_entity_poly.entity_id
_entity_poly.type
_entity_poly.pdbx_seq_one_letter_code
_entity_poly.pdbx_strand_id
1 'polypeptide(L)'
;MKYAPVFKDDRKAAYLNPEGAEKPLKSPVPWEVLDRARSYRLQRLRGRCAAADCAALLLYDSTNIRYAFDCSNMQVWCLHSPLRYALIFADGPAIMFELRDGMT
;
A
#
# COMPACT_ATOMS: atom_id res chain seq x y z
N MET A 1 20.93 2.10 -36.50
CA MET A 1 21.31 2.51 -35.13
C MET A 1 21.11 1.29 -34.23
N LYS A 2 22.17 0.69 -33.67
CA LYS A 2 22.04 -0.50 -32.81
C LYS A 2 21.83 -0.04 -31.36
N TYR A 3 20.71 -0.42 -30.75
CA TYR A 3 20.46 -0.14 -29.33
C TYR A 3 21.47 -0.89 -28.46
N ALA A 4 21.94 -0.25 -27.40
CA ALA A 4 22.77 -0.90 -26.40
C ALA A 4 21.97 -2.00 -25.69
N PRO A 5 22.61 -3.10 -25.27
CA PRO A 5 21.93 -4.17 -24.55
C PRO A 5 21.34 -3.64 -23.23
N VAL A 6 20.07 -3.99 -22.98
CA VAL A 6 19.28 -3.54 -21.81
C VAL A 6 19.92 -3.99 -20.48
N PHE A 7 20.65 -5.11 -20.48
CA PHE A 7 21.31 -5.65 -19.31
C PHE A 7 22.82 -5.80 -19.52
N LYS A 8 23.59 -5.57 -18.46
CA LYS A 8 25.06 -5.77 -18.42
C LYS A 8 25.47 -7.23 -18.17
N ASP A 9 24.53 -8.09 -17.80
CA ASP A 9 24.72 -9.52 -17.51
C ASP A 9 23.67 -10.30 -18.29
N ASP A 10 24.13 -11.17 -19.19
CA ASP A 10 23.27 -11.89 -20.14
C ASP A 10 22.25 -12.79 -19.44
N ARG A 11 22.53 -13.27 -18.21
CA ARG A 11 21.58 -14.08 -17.44
C ARG A 11 20.30 -13.31 -17.08
N LYS A 12 20.39 -11.98 -16.99
CA LYS A 12 19.23 -11.12 -16.65
C LYS A 12 18.22 -11.02 -17.78
N ALA A 13 18.60 -11.39 -19.01
CA ALA A 13 17.65 -11.49 -20.12
C ALA A 13 16.52 -12.48 -19.81
N ALA A 14 16.76 -13.51 -18.99
CA ALA A 14 15.75 -14.48 -18.57
C ALA A 14 14.78 -13.94 -17.50
N TYR A 15 15.10 -12.84 -16.82
CA TYR A 15 14.19 -12.23 -15.83
C TYR A 15 13.07 -11.42 -16.48
N LEU A 16 13.36 -10.86 -17.65
CA LEU A 16 12.35 -10.18 -18.43
C LEU A 16 11.45 -11.25 -19.05
N ASN A 17 10.15 -11.12 -18.84
CA ASN A 17 9.15 -11.94 -19.52
C ASN A 17 8.62 -11.17 -20.74
N PRO A 18 9.28 -11.24 -21.92
CA PRO A 18 8.84 -10.51 -23.10
C PRO A 18 7.47 -10.97 -23.59
N GLU A 19 7.12 -12.24 -23.40
CA GLU A 19 5.81 -12.79 -23.78
C GLU A 19 4.66 -12.25 -22.93
N GLY A 20 4.96 -11.67 -21.77
CA GLY A 20 4.02 -11.05 -20.87
C GLY A 20 3.85 -9.55 -21.08
N ALA A 21 4.70 -8.90 -21.90
CA ALA A 21 4.75 -7.43 -22.01
C ALA A 21 3.39 -6.79 -22.35
N GLU A 22 2.64 -7.43 -23.26
CA GLU A 22 1.34 -6.94 -23.73
C GLU A 22 0.14 -7.70 -23.14
N LYS A 23 0.38 -8.58 -22.16
CA LYS A 23 -0.69 -9.35 -21.51
C LYS A 23 -1.12 -8.61 -20.24
N PRO A 24 -2.31 -7.98 -20.22
CA PRO A 24 -2.75 -7.25 -19.05
C PRO A 24 -2.92 -8.22 -17.87
N LEU A 25 -2.40 -7.82 -16.71
CA LEU A 25 -2.64 -8.55 -15.47
C LEU A 25 -4.13 -8.50 -15.15
N LYS A 26 -4.77 -9.67 -15.13
CA LYS A 26 -6.18 -9.80 -14.75
C LYS A 26 -6.26 -10.16 -13.28
N SER A 27 -6.82 -9.27 -12.48
CA SER A 27 -7.17 -9.60 -11.10
C SER A 27 -8.27 -10.67 -11.09
N PRO A 28 -8.10 -11.80 -10.38
CA PRO A 28 -9.18 -12.76 -10.19
C PRO A 28 -10.23 -12.25 -9.19
N VAL A 29 -9.94 -11.14 -8.50
CA VAL A 29 -10.82 -10.51 -7.51
C VAL A 29 -11.48 -9.26 -8.15
N PRO A 30 -12.82 -9.18 -8.17
CA PRO A 30 -13.53 -7.98 -8.63
C PRO A 30 -13.22 -6.76 -7.76
N TRP A 31 -13.21 -5.57 -8.37
CA TRP A 31 -12.96 -4.31 -7.65
C TRP A 31 -13.92 -4.07 -6.49
N GLU A 32 -15.20 -4.41 -6.66
CA GLU A 32 -16.21 -4.29 -5.60
C GLU A 32 -15.84 -5.07 -4.34
N VAL A 33 -15.20 -6.24 -4.47
CA VAL A 33 -14.76 -7.05 -3.33
C VAL A 33 -13.66 -6.32 -2.55
N LEU A 34 -12.74 -5.64 -3.25
CA LEU A 34 -11.69 -4.84 -2.63
C LEU A 34 -12.28 -3.63 -1.90
N ASP A 35 -13.23 -2.93 -2.52
CA ASP A 35 -13.87 -1.77 -1.90
C ASP A 35 -14.66 -2.16 -0.66
N ARG A 36 -15.42 -3.26 -0.71
CA ARG A 36 -16.09 -3.83 0.46
C ARG A 36 -15.11 -4.21 1.56
N ALA A 37 -13.98 -4.83 1.22
CA ALA A 37 -12.95 -5.20 2.20
C ALA A 37 -12.32 -3.96 2.86
N ARG A 38 -12.04 -2.90 2.08
CA ARG A 38 -11.51 -1.62 2.59
C ARG A 38 -12.49 -0.95 3.55
N SER A 39 -13.75 -0.79 3.15
CA SER A 39 -14.79 -0.22 4.00
C SER A 39 -15.00 -1.04 5.28
N TYR A 40 -15.03 -2.37 5.17
CA TYR A 40 -15.16 -3.26 6.32
C TYR A 40 -14.03 -3.06 7.34
N ARG A 41 -12.76 -3.04 6.89
CA ARG A 41 -11.61 -2.90 7.79
C ARG A 41 -11.61 -1.55 8.50
N LEU A 42 -11.88 -0.46 7.78
CA LEU A 42 -11.97 0.88 8.36
C LEU A 42 -13.09 0.97 9.40
N GLN A 43 -14.29 0.48 9.09
CA GLN A 43 -15.42 0.50 10.02
C GLN A 43 -15.15 -0.35 11.26
N ARG A 44 -14.50 -1.51 11.09
CA ARG A 44 -14.09 -2.35 12.21
C ARG A 44 -13.10 -1.62 13.13
N LEU A 45 -12.12 -0.91 12.58
CA LEU A 45 -11.17 -0.13 13.38
C LEU A 45 -11.88 0.98 14.16
N ARG A 46 -12.80 1.71 13.53
CA ARG A 46 -13.61 2.72 14.23
C ARG A 46 -14.46 2.13 15.34
N GLY A 47 -15.11 0.99 15.09
CA GLY A 47 -15.87 0.28 16.12
C GLY A 47 -15.00 -0.13 17.31
N ARG A 48 -13.74 -0.55 17.07
CA ARG A 48 -12.78 -0.85 18.14
C ARG A 48 -12.33 0.40 18.89
N CYS A 49 -12.09 1.51 18.18
CA CYS A 49 -11.74 2.80 18.77
C CYS A 49 -12.85 3.31 19.69
N ALA A 50 -14.10 3.29 19.22
CA ALA A 50 -15.27 3.70 20.00
C ALA A 50 -15.51 2.77 21.21
N ALA A 51 -15.38 1.45 21.04
CA ALA A 51 -15.51 0.49 22.14
C ALA A 51 -14.44 0.65 23.24
N ALA A 52 -13.29 1.24 22.88
CA ALA A 52 -12.22 1.58 23.80
C ALA A 52 -12.33 3.01 24.36
N ASP A 53 -13.44 3.72 24.09
CA ASP A 53 -13.67 5.12 24.47
C ASP A 53 -12.51 6.05 24.04
N CYS A 54 -11.98 5.80 22.85
CA CYS A 54 -10.88 6.56 22.27
C CYS A 54 -11.40 7.46 21.15
N ALA A 55 -10.88 8.69 21.06
CA ALA A 55 -11.26 9.63 20.00
C ALA A 55 -10.61 9.30 18.64
N ALA A 56 -9.45 8.64 18.64
CA ALA A 56 -8.72 8.30 17.42
C ALA A 56 -7.72 7.15 17.61
N LEU A 57 -7.23 6.61 16.50
CA LEU A 57 -6.13 5.65 16.40
C LEU A 57 -4.95 6.27 15.64
N LEU A 58 -3.76 6.23 16.22
CA LEU A 58 -2.51 6.59 15.57
C LEU A 58 -1.70 5.32 15.26
N LEU A 59 -1.42 5.08 13.98
CA LEU A 59 -0.78 3.86 13.49
C LEU A 59 0.59 4.17 12.91
N TYR A 60 1.64 3.51 13.41
CA TYR A 60 3.01 3.58 12.89
C TYR A 60 3.44 2.31 12.15
N ASP A 61 2.92 1.16 12.58
CA ASP A 61 3.28 -0.11 11.99
C ASP A 61 2.75 -0.23 10.55
N SER A 62 3.61 -0.64 9.62
CA SER A 62 3.29 -0.68 8.19
C SER A 62 2.22 -1.72 7.86
N THR A 63 2.06 -2.76 8.68
CA THR A 63 1.01 -3.78 8.53
C THR A 63 -0.34 -3.25 9.01
N ASN A 64 -0.37 -2.50 10.11
CA ASN A 64 -1.56 -1.81 10.59
C ASN A 64 -2.05 -0.74 9.59
N ILE A 65 -1.10 0.03 9.04
CA ILE A 65 -1.38 1.01 7.98
C ILE A 65 -1.97 0.32 6.73
N ARG A 66 -1.38 -0.81 6.31
CA ARG A 66 -1.90 -1.59 5.18
C ARG A 66 -3.30 -2.13 5.48
N TYR A 67 -3.56 -2.59 6.69
CA TYR A 67 -4.88 -3.07 7.07
C TYR A 67 -5.92 -1.94 6.99
N ALA A 68 -5.60 -0.75 7.47
CA ALA A 68 -6.51 0.39 7.52
C ALA A 68 -6.77 1.05 6.16
N PHE A 69 -5.74 1.26 5.34
CA PHE A 69 -5.81 2.06 4.11
C PHE A 69 -5.62 1.26 2.82
N ASP A 70 -5.31 -0.05 2.92
CA ASP A 70 -4.96 -0.92 1.80
C ASP A 70 -3.84 -0.35 0.89
N CYS A 71 -2.97 0.47 1.48
CA CYS A 71 -1.85 1.11 0.77
C CYS A 71 -0.51 0.51 1.19
N SER A 72 0.37 0.23 0.21
CA SER A 72 1.75 -0.21 0.42
C SER A 72 2.72 0.82 -0.13
N ASN A 73 3.70 1.24 0.67
CA ASN A 73 4.84 2.04 0.23
C ASN A 73 6.05 1.57 1.02
N MET A 74 7.08 1.10 0.31
CA MET A 74 8.35 0.60 0.87
C MET A 74 8.18 -0.22 2.17
N GLN A 75 7.23 -1.15 2.22
CA GLN A 75 6.76 -1.74 3.50
C GLN A 75 7.88 -2.30 4.36
N VAL A 76 8.85 -3.00 3.74
CA VAL A 76 10.01 -3.57 4.46
C VAL A 76 10.85 -2.47 5.11
N TRP A 77 11.10 -1.36 4.40
CA TRP A 77 11.81 -0.20 4.94
C TRP A 77 11.01 0.49 6.06
N CYS A 78 9.71 0.68 5.84
CA CYS A 78 8.82 1.32 6.80
C CYS A 78 8.59 0.50 8.08
N LEU A 79 8.98 -0.78 8.14
CA LEU A 79 8.95 -1.56 9.38
C LEU A 79 9.99 -1.08 10.40
N HIS A 80 11.10 -0.51 9.94
CA HIS A 80 12.20 -0.07 10.81
C HIS A 80 12.53 1.42 10.66
N SER A 81 11.77 2.15 9.83
CA SER A 81 11.93 3.58 9.60
C SER A 81 10.55 4.27 9.68
N PRO A 82 10.28 5.09 10.72
CA PRO A 82 8.95 5.66 10.98
C PRO A 82 8.66 6.87 10.07
N LEU A 83 8.75 6.67 8.75
CA LEU A 83 8.51 7.69 7.72
C LEU A 83 7.03 7.81 7.32
N ARG A 84 6.18 6.93 7.88
CA ARG A 84 4.78 6.80 7.53
C ARG A 84 3.96 6.58 8.79
N TYR A 85 2.90 7.35 8.96
CA TYR A 85 1.94 7.15 10.04
C TYR A 85 0.54 7.54 9.60
N ALA A 86 -0.47 6.98 10.25
CA ALA A 86 -1.86 7.25 9.90
C ALA A 86 -2.69 7.57 11.14
N LEU A 87 -3.57 8.57 11.01
CA LEU A 87 -4.50 8.99 12.05
C LEU A 87 -5.93 8.69 11.60
N ILE A 88 -6.66 7.91 12.37
CA ILE A 88 -8.05 7.55 12.09
C ILE A 88 -8.90 8.04 13.26
N PHE A 89 -9.76 9.02 13.03
CA PHE A 89 -10.72 9.44 14.05
C PHE A 89 -11.87 8.43 14.18
N ALA A 90 -12.37 8.27 15.40
CA ALA A 90 -13.52 7.42 15.71
C ALA A 90 -14.76 7.88 14.93
N ASP A 91 -14.94 9.19 14.85
CA ASP A 91 -15.87 9.87 13.95
C ASP A 91 -15.12 10.96 13.18
N GLY A 92 -15.34 11.05 11.86
CA GLY A 92 -14.64 12.00 10.98
C GLY A 92 -13.63 11.36 10.03
N PRO A 93 -12.49 12.02 9.70
CA PRO A 93 -11.60 11.59 8.63
C PRO A 93 -10.63 10.47 9.03
N ALA A 94 -10.02 9.85 8.01
CA ALA A 94 -8.85 8.99 8.14
C ALA A 94 -7.74 9.60 7.27
N ILE A 95 -6.60 9.93 7.89
CA ILE A 95 -5.53 10.75 7.29
C ILE A 95 -4.24 9.93 7.28
N MET A 96 -3.57 9.92 6.13
CA MET A 96 -2.27 9.29 5.94
C MET A 96 -1.18 10.35 5.81
N PHE A 97 -0.10 10.20 6.56
CA PHE A 97 1.08 11.04 6.48
C PHE A 97 2.23 10.22 5.90
N GLU A 98 2.76 10.65 4.77
CA GLU A 98 3.84 9.95 4.06
C GLU A 98 4.97 10.90 3.69
N LEU A 99 6.12 10.30 3.39
CA LEU A 99 7.25 11.02 2.82
C LEU A 99 6.81 11.73 1.53
N ARG A 100 7.13 13.02 1.43
CA ARG A 100 6.95 13.80 0.21
C ARG A 100 7.81 13.19 -0.89
N ASP A 101 7.25 12.98 -2.07
CA ASP A 101 8.04 12.58 -3.23
C ASP A 101 9.03 13.70 -3.57
N GLY A 102 10.31 13.36 -3.78
CA GLY A 102 11.40 14.31 -3.99
C GLY A 102 11.37 15.00 -5.37
N MET A 103 10.31 14.81 -6.15
CA MET A 103 10.17 15.27 -7.54
C MET A 103 9.33 16.56 -7.70
N THR A 104 9.28 17.42 -6.69
CA THR A 104 8.68 18.77 -6.81
C THR A 104 9.56 19.84 -6.17
#